data_AF-X5ZSF9-F1
#
_entry.id   AF-X5ZSF9-F1
#
_cell.length_a   1.000
_cell.length_b   1.000
_cell.length_c   1.000
_cell.angle_alpha   90.00
_cell.angle_beta   90.00
_cell.angle_gamma   90.00
#
_symmetry.space_group_name_H-M   'P 1'
#
loop_
_entity.id
_entity.type
_entity.pdbx_description
1 polymer ?
#
loop_
_entity_poly.entity_id
_entity_poly.type
_entity_poly.pdbx_seq_one_letter_code
_entity_poly.pdbx_strand_id
1 'polypeptide(L)'
;MWLAKAGEPVRAQFLAWQMSVGKERFHVPLWAAHEFFKHRLKNTVRAEFTSDVKAFEKAVSNLYEKLRLYCSDDLFGFKNSGALFLDEYTRTVQPVRGMLQLAQQSQQFENGVQSVSSFIDEYLLSGPLDDLILNVDTDERVRNRGVIPPSFNDAHKRGGRRSDAHNEDDQSAGDNSFGDLIFWREILRHAGLTRATTVIILTADRKNDWFENQRGDKGLTETVRRLVQNPRPVPAAHPLLKREAFDKGVGELVLLDPMYCGVLLETAGQNYKIFATAALDTQLPKLPGKPTAARSWVSRFGAAVSLLGGNAAETDTDAQDENDELIVEGKPLDPTALLLDSLKPSAEISKKAATLLMSFLNANLAKRVEILDGLDWEQLQEWEPNAIIALGRTLIRRAEAGDPASIDFLSKFRDLAPALPEFVRENFYFGALGGLYYTDELALRPPSNSSVALALLDLVTLPEVQHAVSALGEFLANETLLYRPGAGKTPLTVEVVAKPSADNKSKSDLQAIKLSGVNLITTLQDETPHRFTQILGKPDGPFDMNVGTLVDLVARYHRLPRQLISVNIDVDQQVRVPEYAGIEVDL
;
A
#
# COMPACT_ATOMS: atom_id res chain seq x y z
N MET A 1 18.18 25.01 4.60
CA MET A 1 16.82 24.88 5.19
C MET A 1 16.47 23.46 5.62
N TRP A 2 16.50 22.45 4.73
CA TRP A 2 16.14 21.06 5.09
C TRP A 2 16.88 20.55 6.33
N LEU A 3 18.20 20.71 6.39
CA LEU A 3 19.03 20.27 7.53
C LEU A 3 18.62 20.95 8.86
N ALA A 4 18.15 22.20 8.83
CA ALA A 4 17.71 22.91 10.04
C ALA A 4 16.36 22.39 10.57
N LYS A 5 15.55 21.76 9.71
CA LYS A 5 14.31 21.08 10.09
C LYS A 5 14.56 19.68 10.64
N ALA A 6 15.61 19.01 10.14
CA ALA A 6 15.96 17.66 10.54
C ALA A 6 16.25 17.57 12.04
N GLY A 7 16.00 16.42 12.66
CA GLY A 7 16.29 16.20 14.09
C GLY A 7 17.78 16.27 14.43
N GLU A 8 18.10 16.48 15.70
CA GLU A 8 19.50 16.53 16.16
C GLU A 8 20.31 15.29 15.77
N PRO A 9 19.81 14.04 15.94
CA PRO A 9 20.58 12.86 15.53
C PRO A 9 20.90 12.82 14.03
N VAL A 10 19.95 13.25 13.18
CA VAL A 10 20.13 13.34 11.73
C VAL A 10 21.22 14.36 11.40
N ARG A 11 21.14 15.55 12.00
CA ARG A 11 22.15 16.60 11.81
C ARG A 11 23.52 16.14 12.28
N ALA A 12 23.62 15.49 13.44
CA ALA A 12 24.87 14.99 13.98
C ALA A 12 25.57 14.01 13.02
N GLN A 13 24.82 13.09 12.41
CA GLN A 13 25.38 12.16 11.41
C GLN A 13 25.83 12.88 10.14
N PHE A 14 25.07 13.87 9.65
CA PHE A 14 25.48 14.70 8.51
C PHE A 14 26.76 15.49 8.80
N LEU A 15 26.84 16.14 9.97
CA LEU A 15 28.01 16.91 10.38
C LEU A 15 29.22 16.00 10.58
N ALA A 16 29.04 14.80 11.16
CA ALA A 16 30.10 13.80 11.28
C ALA A 16 30.63 13.34 9.92
N TRP A 17 29.73 13.08 8.97
CA TRP A 17 30.11 12.77 7.59
C TRP A 17 30.90 13.93 6.97
N GLN A 18 30.41 15.16 7.10
CA GLN A 18 31.07 16.32 6.54
C GLN A 18 32.47 16.51 7.16
N MET A 19 32.62 16.38 8.49
CA MET A 19 33.92 16.45 9.15
C MET A 19 34.91 15.41 8.60
N SER A 20 34.43 14.21 8.24
CA SER A 20 35.26 13.17 7.60
C SER A 20 35.68 13.50 6.17
N VAL A 21 34.89 14.30 5.45
CA VAL A 21 35.23 14.82 4.11
C VAL A 21 36.30 15.91 4.20
N GLY A 22 36.26 16.71 5.28
CA GLY A 22 37.24 17.74 5.60
C GLY A 22 36.88 19.14 5.09
N LYS A 23 37.42 20.15 5.77
CA LYS A 23 37.17 21.59 5.54
C LYS A 23 37.63 22.10 4.17
N GLU A 24 38.60 21.44 3.56
CA GLU A 24 39.12 21.86 2.25
C GLU A 24 38.19 21.45 1.10
N ARG A 25 37.31 20.47 1.33
CA ARG A 25 36.49 19.85 0.27
C ARG A 25 35.01 20.19 0.36
N PHE A 26 34.52 20.55 1.54
CA PHE A 26 33.12 20.90 1.76
C PHE A 26 32.99 22.40 2.01
N HIS A 27 32.10 23.06 1.27
CA HIS A 27 31.91 24.51 1.35
C HIS A 27 30.43 24.86 1.28
N VAL A 28 30.04 25.96 1.92
CA VAL A 28 28.72 26.57 1.82
C VAL A 28 28.85 27.89 1.05
N PRO A 29 28.26 28.01 -0.15
CA PRO A 29 28.26 29.26 -0.90
C PRO A 29 27.66 30.42 -0.08
N LEU A 30 28.27 31.60 -0.16
CA LEU A 30 27.85 32.81 0.52
C LEU A 30 26.40 33.17 0.20
N TRP A 31 25.95 32.97 -1.04
CA TRP A 31 24.55 33.22 -1.38
C TRP A 31 23.58 32.27 -0.64
N ALA A 32 23.96 31.00 -0.47
CA ALA A 32 23.15 30.05 0.30
C ALA A 32 23.12 30.41 1.80
N ALA A 33 24.24 30.92 2.34
CA ALA A 33 24.31 31.44 3.70
C ALA A 33 23.42 32.68 3.87
N HIS A 34 23.42 33.60 2.92
CA HIS A 34 22.56 34.79 2.90
C HIS A 34 21.07 34.41 2.88
N GLU A 35 20.67 33.49 2.01
CA GLU A 35 19.28 33.01 1.95
C GLU A 35 18.88 32.29 3.25
N PHE A 36 19.77 31.47 3.82
CA PHE A 36 19.53 30.87 5.13
C PHE A 36 19.33 31.91 6.23
N PHE A 37 20.16 32.96 6.27
CA PHE A 37 20.03 34.04 7.24
C PHE A 37 18.69 34.78 7.10
N LYS A 38 18.24 35.06 5.86
CA LYS A 38 16.91 35.63 5.60
C LYS A 38 15.80 34.75 6.14
N HIS A 39 15.89 33.43 5.94
CA HIS A 39 14.91 32.48 6.48
C HIS A 39 14.96 32.38 8.01
N ARG A 40 16.15 32.49 8.61
CA ARG A 40 16.33 32.57 10.06
C ARG A 40 15.62 33.80 10.64
N LEU A 41 15.84 34.99 10.07
CA LEU A 41 15.18 36.23 10.52
C LEU A 41 13.65 36.14 10.42
N LYS A 42 13.15 35.42 9.41
CA LYS A 42 11.71 35.19 9.20
C LYS A 42 11.15 34.03 10.05
N ASN A 43 11.95 33.38 10.88
CA ASN A 43 11.58 32.17 11.63
C ASN A 43 10.93 31.09 10.73
N THR A 44 11.42 30.93 9.50
CA THR A 44 10.75 30.14 8.46
C THR A 44 10.52 28.69 8.89
N VAL A 45 11.49 28.05 9.56
CA VAL A 45 11.36 26.66 10.02
C VAL A 45 10.14 26.48 10.94
N ARG A 46 10.00 27.34 11.95
CA ARG A 46 8.86 27.30 12.89
C ARG A 46 7.57 27.70 12.18
N ALA A 47 7.61 28.71 11.33
CA ALA A 47 6.44 29.20 10.60
C ALA A 47 5.85 28.15 9.65
N GLU A 48 6.70 27.43 8.92
CA GLU A 48 6.28 26.32 8.04
C GLU A 48 5.65 25.19 8.84
N PHE A 49 6.31 24.71 9.91
CA PHE A 49 5.71 23.68 10.77
C PHE A 49 4.36 24.14 11.37
N THR A 50 4.27 25.41 11.79
CA THR A 50 3.02 25.98 12.29
C THR A 50 1.93 26.02 11.23
N SER A 51 2.31 26.32 9.98
CA SER A 51 1.40 26.28 8.83
C SER A 51 0.90 24.86 8.57
N ASP A 52 1.77 23.86 8.63
CA ASP A 52 1.42 22.45 8.45
C ASP A 52 0.47 21.96 9.55
N VAL A 53 0.72 22.35 10.81
CA VAL A 53 -0.20 22.06 11.92
C VAL A 53 -1.56 22.72 11.69
N LYS A 54 -1.61 23.98 11.23
CA LYS A 54 -2.88 24.65 10.88
C LYS A 54 -3.61 23.96 9.72
N ALA A 55 -2.87 23.49 8.72
CA ALA A 55 -3.43 22.76 7.59
C ALA A 55 -4.03 21.42 8.06
N PHE A 56 -3.33 20.70 8.93
CA PHE A 56 -3.83 19.50 9.59
C PHE A 56 -5.11 19.79 10.39
N GLU A 57 -5.12 20.82 11.23
CA GLU A 57 -6.29 21.23 12.02
C GLU A 57 -7.51 21.53 11.13
N LYS A 58 -7.28 22.24 10.04
CA LYS A 58 -8.32 22.55 9.05
C LYS A 58 -8.82 21.27 8.36
N ALA A 59 -7.92 20.38 7.94
CA ALA A 59 -8.27 19.14 7.27
C ALA A 59 -9.11 18.22 8.18
N VAL A 60 -8.69 18.05 9.43
CA VAL A 60 -9.36 17.23 10.43
C VAL A 60 -10.71 17.82 10.82
N SER A 61 -10.81 19.14 10.97
CA SER A 61 -12.08 19.81 11.28
C SER A 61 -13.06 19.70 10.10
N ASN A 62 -12.59 19.96 8.88
CA ASN A 62 -13.42 19.82 7.67
C ASN A 62 -13.88 18.36 7.47
N LEU A 63 -13.02 17.39 7.77
CA LEU A 63 -13.38 15.98 7.68
C LEU A 63 -14.43 15.62 8.74
N TYR A 64 -14.29 16.09 9.98
CA TYR A 64 -15.31 15.92 11.02
C TYR A 64 -16.66 16.52 10.61
N GLU A 65 -16.66 17.75 10.07
CA GLU A 65 -17.88 18.42 9.61
C GLU A 65 -18.60 17.66 8.50
N LYS A 66 -17.86 16.98 7.62
CA LYS A 66 -18.41 16.12 6.58
C LYS A 66 -18.90 14.80 7.18
N LEU A 67 -18.04 14.11 7.94
CA LEU A 67 -18.34 12.79 8.52
C LEU A 67 -19.59 12.81 9.38
N ARG A 68 -19.78 13.84 10.23
CA ARG A 68 -20.96 13.94 11.09
C ARG A 68 -22.30 13.97 10.32
N LEU A 69 -22.29 14.36 9.05
CA LEU A 69 -23.49 14.36 8.20
C LEU A 69 -23.77 12.98 7.58
N TYR A 70 -22.75 12.15 7.43
CA TYR A 70 -22.83 10.80 6.86
C TYR A 70 -22.86 9.70 7.92
N CYS A 71 -22.61 10.01 9.18
CA CYS A 71 -22.64 9.03 10.27
C CYS A 71 -24.08 8.66 10.62
N SER A 72 -24.46 7.44 10.26
CA SER A 72 -25.70 6.77 10.69
C SER A 72 -25.39 5.39 11.28
N ASP A 73 -26.39 4.76 11.89
CA ASP A 73 -26.32 3.39 12.38
C ASP A 73 -26.13 2.37 11.23
N ASP A 74 -26.45 2.77 9.99
CA ASP A 74 -26.26 1.95 8.79
C ASP A 74 -24.80 1.91 8.32
N LEU A 75 -23.95 2.85 8.77
CA LEU A 75 -22.55 2.93 8.34
C LEU A 75 -21.76 1.68 8.77
N PHE A 76 -22.10 1.11 9.93
CA PHE A 76 -21.49 -0.11 10.44
C PHE A 76 -22.49 -1.21 10.79
N GLY A 77 -23.80 -0.97 10.57
CA GLY A 77 -24.85 -1.98 10.65
C GLY A 77 -25.37 -2.28 12.05
N PHE A 78 -25.15 -1.39 13.03
CA PHE A 78 -25.66 -1.56 14.40
C PHE A 78 -25.97 -0.22 15.09
N LYS A 79 -26.81 -0.29 16.13
CA LYS A 79 -27.32 0.89 16.82
C LYS A 79 -26.20 1.72 17.48
N ASN A 80 -26.26 3.04 17.33
CA ASN A 80 -25.28 4.03 17.80
C ASN A 80 -23.89 3.96 17.12
N SER A 81 -23.72 3.22 16.02
CA SER A 81 -22.40 3.05 15.41
C SER A 81 -21.81 4.35 14.88
N GLY A 82 -22.64 5.22 14.32
CA GLY A 82 -22.21 6.53 13.84
C GLY A 82 -21.71 7.43 14.97
N ALA A 83 -22.36 7.41 16.13
CA ALA A 83 -21.95 8.17 17.30
C ALA A 83 -20.63 7.65 17.87
N LEU A 84 -20.47 6.32 18.01
CA LEU A 84 -19.24 5.70 18.48
C LEU A 84 -18.04 6.01 17.57
N PHE A 85 -18.25 6.00 16.25
CA PHE A 85 -17.20 6.34 15.29
C PHE A 85 -16.73 7.80 15.41
N LEU A 86 -17.65 8.75 15.57
CA LEU A 86 -17.29 10.16 15.78
C LEU A 86 -16.57 10.39 17.11
N ASP A 87 -16.97 9.65 18.15
CA ASP A 87 -16.33 9.72 19.47
C ASP A 87 -14.90 9.19 19.40
N GLU A 88 -14.69 8.07 18.70
CA GLU A 88 -13.37 7.50 18.48
C GLU A 88 -12.48 8.37 17.58
N TYR A 89 -13.03 8.93 16.51
CA TYR A 89 -12.33 9.89 15.68
C TYR A 89 -11.81 11.04 16.54
N THR A 90 -12.66 11.58 17.41
CA THR A 90 -12.28 12.64 18.35
C THR A 90 -11.22 12.16 19.32
N ARG A 91 -11.40 10.98 19.93
CA ARG A 91 -10.43 10.36 20.86
C ARG A 91 -9.07 10.10 20.23
N THR A 92 -9.01 9.83 18.93
CA THR A 92 -7.76 9.60 18.19
C THR A 92 -7.09 10.92 17.82
N VAL A 93 -7.86 11.91 17.40
CA VAL A 93 -7.35 13.23 16.97
C VAL A 93 -6.83 14.04 18.16
N GLN A 94 -7.51 14.04 19.30
CA GLN A 94 -7.16 14.92 20.43
C GLN A 94 -5.74 14.68 20.98
N PRO A 95 -5.27 13.44 21.19
CA PRO A 95 -3.87 13.18 21.54
C PRO A 95 -2.89 13.71 20.51
N VAL A 96 -3.19 13.56 19.21
CA VAL A 96 -2.35 14.10 18.13
C VAL A 96 -2.27 15.61 18.19
N ARG A 97 -3.39 16.31 18.46
CA ARG A 97 -3.38 17.75 18.70
C ARG A 97 -2.48 18.13 19.87
N GLY A 98 -2.58 17.42 20.99
CA GLY A 98 -1.73 17.64 22.16
C GLY A 98 -0.25 17.46 21.85
N MET A 99 0.10 16.40 21.11
CA MET A 99 1.47 16.15 20.66
C MET A 99 1.99 17.26 19.71
N LEU A 100 1.17 17.71 18.76
CA LEU A 100 1.54 18.78 17.83
C LEU A 100 1.70 20.13 18.55
N GLN A 101 0.85 20.44 19.52
CA GLN A 101 0.98 21.65 20.34
C GLN A 101 2.27 21.63 21.16
N LEU A 102 2.61 20.50 21.78
CA LEU A 102 3.88 20.33 22.47
C LEU A 102 5.06 20.48 21.50
N ALA A 103 4.97 19.88 20.32
CA ALA A 103 6.00 20.00 19.29
C ALA A 103 6.21 21.46 18.85
N GLN A 104 5.14 22.25 18.67
CA GLN A 104 5.23 23.67 18.31
C GLN A 104 6.00 24.51 19.33
N GLN A 105 5.92 24.13 20.62
CA GLN A 105 6.62 24.79 21.72
C GLN A 105 8.08 24.32 21.86
N SER A 106 8.50 23.32 21.08
CA SER A 106 9.85 22.76 21.16
C SER A 106 10.92 23.80 20.84
N GLN A 107 11.98 23.81 21.66
CA GLN A 107 13.20 24.57 21.39
C GLN A 107 14.04 23.95 20.27
N GLN A 108 13.71 22.73 19.81
CA GLN A 108 14.44 22.04 18.76
C GLN A 108 14.52 22.83 17.45
N PHE A 109 13.52 23.64 17.12
CA PHE A 109 13.56 24.50 15.93
C PHE A 109 14.68 25.53 16.00
N GLU A 110 14.80 26.22 17.13
CA GLU A 110 15.86 27.22 17.34
C GLU A 110 17.22 26.54 17.44
N ASN A 111 17.31 25.42 18.15
CA ASN A 111 18.55 24.64 18.27
C ASN A 111 19.01 24.13 16.89
N GLY A 112 18.08 23.70 16.03
CA GLY A 112 18.38 23.27 14.67
C GLY A 112 18.87 24.40 13.78
N VAL A 113 18.21 25.56 13.83
CA VAL A 113 18.64 26.76 13.11
C VAL A 113 20.01 27.24 13.59
N GLN A 114 20.25 27.27 14.90
CA GLN A 114 21.52 27.69 15.48
C GLN A 114 22.66 26.72 15.13
N SER A 115 22.42 25.41 15.22
CA SER A 115 23.38 24.37 14.83
C SER A 115 23.79 24.50 13.36
N VAL A 116 22.82 24.70 12.46
CA VAL A 116 23.11 24.90 11.04
C VAL A 116 23.76 26.26 10.77
N SER A 117 23.42 27.31 11.51
CA SER A 117 24.08 28.61 11.42
C SER A 117 25.57 28.50 11.75
N SER A 118 25.90 27.85 12.88
CA SER A 118 27.29 27.64 13.28
C SER A 118 28.06 26.80 12.26
N PHE A 119 27.42 25.78 11.68
CA PHE A 119 27.99 25.02 10.57
C PHE A 119 28.25 25.91 9.33
N ILE A 120 27.29 26.75 8.95
CA ILE A 120 27.47 27.64 7.79
C ILE A 120 28.66 28.58 8.01
N ASP A 121 28.78 29.18 9.19
CA ASP A 121 29.88 30.10 9.51
C ASP A 121 31.26 29.40 9.42
N GLU A 122 31.33 28.13 9.82
CA GLU A 122 32.56 27.33 9.78
C GLU A 122 32.97 26.90 8.37
N TYR A 123 32.00 26.69 7.48
CA TYR A 123 32.22 26.16 6.12
C TYR A 123 31.94 27.18 5.02
N LEU A 124 31.82 28.45 5.36
CA LEU A 124 31.48 29.52 4.43
C LEU A 124 32.55 29.66 3.34
N LEU A 125 32.11 29.68 2.09
CA LEU A 125 32.98 29.96 0.96
C LEU A 125 33.34 31.45 0.97
N SER A 126 34.63 31.75 1.11
CA SER A 126 35.11 33.13 1.11
C SER A 126 35.32 33.63 -0.32
N GLY A 127 34.77 34.80 -0.66
CA GLY A 127 35.01 35.46 -1.94
C GLY A 127 34.54 36.93 -2.00
N PRO A 128 35.11 37.73 -2.91
CA PRO A 128 34.62 39.06 -3.28
C PRO A 128 33.23 38.91 -3.92
N LEU A 129 32.19 39.20 -3.14
CA LEU A 129 30.80 39.17 -3.59
C LEU A 129 30.55 40.17 -4.73
N ASP A 130 31.25 41.31 -4.70
CA ASP A 130 31.25 42.36 -5.71
C ASP A 130 31.61 41.83 -7.10
N ASP A 131 32.62 40.97 -7.20
CA ASP A 131 32.99 40.33 -8.47
C ASP A 131 31.87 39.41 -9.00
N LEU A 132 31.17 38.72 -8.10
CA LEU A 132 30.13 37.75 -8.48
C LEU A 132 28.86 38.43 -8.98
N ILE A 133 28.50 39.56 -8.37
CA ILE A 133 27.30 40.35 -8.72
C ILE A 133 27.55 41.29 -9.90
N LEU A 134 28.81 41.53 -10.27
CA LEU A 134 29.14 42.39 -11.40
C LEU A 134 28.48 41.86 -12.69
N ASN A 135 27.73 42.73 -13.36
CA ASN A 135 26.99 42.42 -14.59
C ASN A 135 25.99 41.26 -14.48
N VAL A 136 25.53 40.91 -13.27
CA VAL A 136 24.56 39.82 -13.07
C VAL A 136 23.26 40.06 -13.84
N ASP A 137 22.79 41.31 -13.90
CA ASP A 137 21.61 41.73 -14.65
C ASP A 137 21.73 41.43 -16.16
N THR A 138 22.90 41.67 -16.72
CA THR A 138 23.13 41.47 -18.16
C THR A 138 23.13 39.99 -18.48
N ASP A 139 23.81 39.18 -17.68
CA ASP A 139 23.89 37.72 -17.86
C ASP A 139 22.51 37.06 -17.65
N GLU A 140 21.80 37.43 -16.59
CA GLU A 140 20.44 36.95 -16.32
C GLU A 140 19.49 37.24 -17.49
N ARG A 141 19.53 38.45 -18.08
CA ARG A 141 18.71 38.78 -19.26
C ARG A 141 19.05 37.93 -20.49
N VAL A 142 20.33 37.68 -20.74
CA VAL A 142 20.78 36.85 -21.86
C VAL A 142 20.34 35.41 -21.64
N ARG A 143 20.57 34.87 -20.43
CA ARG A 143 20.18 33.51 -20.06
C ARG A 143 18.68 33.31 -20.14
N ASN A 144 17.89 34.28 -19.68
CA ASN A 144 16.44 34.23 -19.76
C ASN A 144 15.93 34.12 -21.20
N ARG A 145 16.39 35.03 -22.07
CA ARG A 145 16.00 35.02 -23.50
C ARG A 145 16.46 33.77 -24.23
N GLY A 146 17.64 33.27 -23.87
CA GLY A 146 18.23 32.07 -24.48
C GLY A 146 17.74 30.75 -23.90
N VAL A 147 16.90 30.77 -22.85
CA VAL A 147 16.52 29.56 -22.10
C VAL A 147 17.75 28.80 -21.59
N ILE A 148 18.78 29.55 -21.17
CA ILE A 148 20.07 29.03 -20.70
C ILE A 148 20.02 28.95 -19.17
N PRO A 149 20.33 27.80 -18.56
CA PRO A 149 20.36 27.68 -17.11
C PRO A 149 21.63 28.27 -16.48
N PRO A 150 21.62 28.54 -15.16
CA PRO A 150 20.43 28.54 -14.31
C PRO A 150 19.60 29.82 -14.53
N SER A 151 18.44 29.92 -13.88
CA SER A 151 17.61 31.14 -13.78
C SER A 151 16.79 31.56 -15.01
N PHE A 152 16.76 30.78 -16.10
CA PHE A 152 15.93 31.20 -17.26
C PHE A 152 14.43 31.22 -16.96
N ASN A 153 13.99 30.47 -15.96
CA ASN A 153 12.60 30.51 -15.53
C ASN A 153 12.30 31.65 -14.57
N ASP A 154 13.26 32.41 -14.05
CA ASP A 154 12.99 33.35 -12.94
C ASP A 154 12.50 34.75 -13.37
N ALA A 155 12.48 35.08 -14.67
CA ALA A 155 12.04 36.41 -15.15
C ALA A 155 10.62 36.81 -14.70
N HIS A 156 9.71 35.85 -14.59
CA HIS A 156 8.32 36.15 -14.24
C HIS A 156 8.16 36.59 -12.77
N LYS A 157 9.15 36.34 -11.91
CA LYS A 157 9.15 36.79 -10.50
C LYS A 157 9.23 38.32 -10.38
N ARG A 158 9.68 39.03 -11.42
CA ARG A 158 9.69 40.50 -11.50
C ARG A 158 8.32 41.13 -11.76
N GLY A 159 7.36 40.38 -12.32
CA GLY A 159 6.13 40.93 -12.89
C GLY A 159 4.89 40.90 -11.98
N GLY A 160 4.87 40.04 -10.96
CA GLY A 160 3.64 39.75 -10.21
C GLY A 160 3.19 40.79 -9.18
N ARG A 161 3.95 41.88 -8.95
CA ARG A 161 3.66 42.89 -7.90
C ARG A 161 3.64 44.33 -8.41
N ARG A 162 3.49 44.55 -9.72
CA ARG A 162 3.41 45.90 -10.30
C ARG A 162 2.01 46.38 -10.70
N SER A 163 0.95 45.62 -10.44
CA SER A 163 -0.41 46.11 -10.62
C SER A 163 -1.03 46.53 -9.29
N ASP A 164 -1.11 47.85 -9.13
CA ASP A 164 -2.10 48.62 -8.36
C ASP A 164 -1.94 48.78 -6.83
N ALA A 165 -1.73 50.04 -6.44
CA ALA A 165 -2.11 50.72 -5.20
C ALA A 165 -1.22 50.59 -3.92
N HIS A 166 -0.46 51.67 -3.68
CA HIS A 166 -0.35 52.45 -2.42
C HIS A 166 0.12 51.85 -1.07
N ASN A 167 0.62 50.61 -0.99
CA ASN A 167 1.29 50.16 0.25
C ASN A 167 2.82 50.19 0.10
N GLU A 168 3.46 51.24 0.64
CA GLU A 168 4.92 51.42 0.66
C GLU A 168 5.66 50.39 1.53
N ASP A 169 4.96 49.61 2.36
CA ASP A 169 5.57 48.63 3.27
C ASP A 169 5.94 47.27 2.63
N ASP A 170 5.54 46.99 1.38
CA ASP A 170 5.80 45.69 0.73
C ASP A 170 7.01 45.73 -0.26
N GLN A 171 7.77 46.84 -0.29
CA GLN A 171 8.98 47.01 -1.12
C GLN A 171 10.20 46.22 -0.63
N SER A 172 10.12 45.55 0.52
CA SER A 172 11.25 44.79 1.10
C SER A 172 11.39 43.36 0.57
N ALA A 173 10.50 42.90 -0.32
CA ALA A 173 10.66 41.64 -1.03
C ALA A 173 11.67 41.81 -2.18
N GLY A 174 12.95 41.90 -1.82
CA GLY A 174 14.06 41.97 -2.77
C GLY A 174 13.95 40.86 -3.83
N ASP A 175 14.16 41.25 -5.08
CA ASP A 175 14.01 40.40 -6.26
C ASP A 175 15.02 39.24 -6.22
N ASN A 176 14.59 38.07 -5.72
CA ASN A 176 15.39 36.84 -5.66
C ASN A 176 15.54 36.17 -7.03
N SER A 177 15.54 36.96 -8.11
CA SER A 177 15.65 36.50 -9.50
C SER A 177 17.08 36.10 -9.86
N PHE A 178 18.07 36.62 -9.14
CA PHE A 178 19.50 36.39 -9.43
C PHE A 178 20.14 35.26 -8.63
N GLY A 179 19.45 34.71 -7.63
CA GLY A 179 20.09 33.91 -6.61
C GLY A 179 20.80 32.67 -7.14
N ASP A 180 20.12 31.93 -8.03
CA ASP A 180 20.66 30.72 -8.63
C ASP A 180 21.89 31.03 -9.52
N LEU A 181 21.91 32.17 -10.22
CA LEU A 181 23.05 32.61 -11.04
C LEU A 181 24.25 33.04 -10.18
N ILE A 182 24.02 33.79 -9.10
CA ILE A 182 25.09 34.20 -8.18
C ILE A 182 25.72 32.96 -7.53
N PHE A 183 24.87 32.05 -7.03
CA PHE A 183 25.29 30.76 -6.48
C PHE A 183 26.13 29.95 -7.48
N TRP A 184 25.71 29.89 -8.75
CA TRP A 184 26.45 29.17 -9.78
C TRP A 184 27.81 29.79 -10.10
N ARG A 185 27.87 31.13 -10.26
CA ARG A 185 29.12 31.86 -10.48
C ARG A 185 30.12 31.66 -9.34
N GLU A 186 29.63 31.64 -8.11
CA GLU A 186 30.43 31.41 -6.91
C GLU A 186 31.12 30.04 -6.96
N ILE A 187 30.37 28.99 -7.29
CA ILE A 187 30.87 27.62 -7.43
C ILE A 187 31.94 27.54 -8.52
N LEU A 188 31.65 28.07 -9.71
CA LEU A 188 32.57 28.02 -10.85
C LEU A 188 33.88 28.77 -10.57
N ARG A 189 33.80 29.93 -9.91
CA ARG A 189 34.97 30.70 -9.51
C ARG A 189 35.84 29.90 -8.54
N HIS A 190 35.25 29.34 -7.49
CA HIS A 190 35.98 28.54 -6.51
C HIS A 190 36.59 27.28 -7.12
N ALA A 191 35.83 26.57 -7.96
CA ALA A 191 36.31 25.38 -8.67
C ALA A 191 37.51 25.71 -9.56
N GLY A 192 37.48 26.85 -10.26
CA GLY A 192 38.62 27.32 -11.06
C GLY A 192 39.85 27.68 -10.22
N LEU A 193 39.66 28.36 -9.08
CA LEU A 193 40.74 28.74 -8.16
C LEU A 193 41.42 27.51 -7.52
N THR A 194 40.62 26.54 -7.11
CA THR A 194 41.08 25.29 -6.49
C THR A 194 41.51 24.23 -7.50
N ARG A 195 41.27 24.47 -8.79
CA ARG A 195 41.47 23.51 -9.89
C ARG A 195 40.73 22.19 -9.63
N ALA A 196 39.51 22.30 -9.12
CA ALA A 196 38.67 21.14 -8.83
C ALA A 196 38.34 20.37 -10.13
N THR A 197 38.69 19.09 -10.18
CA THR A 197 38.33 18.22 -11.31
C THR A 197 36.89 17.75 -11.25
N THR A 198 36.30 17.72 -10.05
CA THR A 198 34.95 17.25 -9.78
C THR A 198 34.26 18.22 -8.83
N VAL A 199 33.03 18.62 -9.17
CA VAL A 199 32.17 19.45 -8.33
C VAL A 199 30.89 18.65 -8.01
N ILE A 200 30.60 18.52 -6.72
CA ILE A 200 29.37 17.90 -6.22
C ILE A 200 28.55 18.98 -5.53
N ILE A 201 27.32 19.20 -6.01
CA ILE A 201 26.39 20.16 -5.41
C ILE A 201 25.33 19.37 -4.65
N LEU A 202 25.26 19.60 -3.34
CA LEU A 202 24.20 19.09 -2.48
C LEU A 202 23.06 20.11 -2.42
N THR A 203 21.91 19.80 -3.05
CA THR A 203 20.77 20.72 -3.09
C THR A 203 19.44 19.98 -3.00
N ALA A 204 18.51 20.51 -2.19
CA ALA A 204 17.13 20.02 -2.16
C ALA A 204 16.28 20.61 -3.30
N ASP A 205 16.83 21.58 -4.04
CA ASP A 205 16.15 22.24 -5.14
C ASP A 205 16.21 21.36 -6.40
N ARG A 206 15.04 21.03 -6.96
CA ARG A 206 14.87 20.22 -8.18
C ARG A 206 14.27 21.00 -9.36
N LYS A 207 14.50 22.31 -9.45
CA LYS A 207 14.00 23.12 -10.59
C LYS A 207 14.50 22.58 -11.93
N ASN A 208 13.63 22.62 -12.94
CA ASN A 208 13.88 22.05 -14.27
C ASN A 208 15.06 22.68 -15.05
N ASP A 209 15.58 23.83 -14.61
CA ASP A 209 16.73 24.49 -15.23
C ASP A 209 18.07 23.96 -14.70
N TRP A 210 18.11 23.34 -13.52
CA TRP A 210 19.32 22.72 -13.00
C TRP A 210 19.53 21.28 -13.50
N PHE A 211 18.43 20.58 -13.80
CA PHE A 211 18.44 19.15 -14.12
C PHE A 211 18.08 18.89 -15.58
N GLU A 212 18.68 17.86 -16.15
CA GLU A 212 18.18 17.25 -17.37
C GLU A 212 16.85 16.54 -17.08
N ASN A 213 15.81 16.84 -17.86
CA ASN A 213 14.50 16.23 -17.71
C ASN A 213 14.53 14.74 -18.09
N GLN A 214 14.97 13.89 -17.17
CA GLN A 214 14.89 12.45 -17.33
C GLN A 214 13.49 11.99 -16.92
N ARG A 215 12.81 11.26 -17.83
CA ARG A 215 11.52 10.62 -17.54
C ARG A 215 11.75 9.13 -17.23
N GLY A 216 11.01 8.61 -16.25
CA GLY A 216 11.01 7.20 -15.87
C GLY A 216 12.24 6.77 -15.07
N ASP A 217 12.44 5.46 -14.97
CA ASP A 217 13.41 4.84 -14.05
C ASP A 217 14.87 4.84 -14.54
N LYS A 218 15.19 5.71 -15.50
CA LYS A 218 16.54 5.76 -16.08
C LYS A 218 17.56 6.16 -15.01
N GLY A 219 18.65 5.38 -14.95
CA GLY A 219 19.75 5.59 -14.00
C GLY A 219 19.53 5.02 -12.60
N LEU A 220 18.32 4.54 -12.26
CA LEU A 220 18.06 3.97 -10.94
C LEU A 220 18.83 2.66 -10.74
N THR A 221 19.62 2.59 -9.68
CA THR A 221 20.28 1.35 -9.26
C THR A 221 19.31 0.45 -8.49
N GLU A 222 19.61 -0.86 -8.44
CA GLU A 222 18.83 -1.82 -7.65
C GLU A 222 18.74 -1.42 -6.17
N THR A 223 19.83 -0.87 -5.64
CA THR A 223 19.87 -0.32 -4.28
C THR A 223 18.83 0.78 -4.07
N VAL A 224 18.68 1.71 -5.03
CA VAL A 224 17.69 2.79 -4.93
C VAL A 224 16.27 2.22 -4.96
N ARG A 225 16.00 1.26 -5.85
CA ARG A 225 14.68 0.61 -5.97
C ARG A 225 14.28 -0.14 -4.70
N ARG A 226 15.25 -0.76 -4.02
CA ARG A 226 15.03 -1.44 -2.74
C ARG A 226 14.77 -0.46 -1.60
N LEU A 227 15.50 0.66 -1.57
CA LEU A 227 15.46 1.61 -0.44
C LEU A 227 14.37 2.68 -0.57
N VAL A 228 13.87 2.95 -1.77
CA VAL A 228 12.91 4.03 -2.03
C VAL A 228 11.68 3.48 -2.75
N GLN A 229 10.50 3.60 -2.13
CA GLN A 229 9.25 3.08 -2.70
C GLN A 229 8.85 3.75 -4.02
N ASN A 230 9.10 5.06 -4.15
CA ASN A 230 8.77 5.85 -5.34
C ASN A 230 10.00 6.66 -5.76
N PRO A 231 11.03 6.01 -6.33
CA PRO A 231 12.29 6.67 -6.62
C PRO A 231 12.11 7.68 -7.75
N ARG A 232 12.54 8.92 -7.50
CA ARG A 232 12.64 9.92 -8.57
C ARG A 232 13.85 9.62 -9.44
N PRO A 233 13.88 9.97 -10.74
CA PRO A 233 15.05 9.77 -11.60
C PRO A 233 16.34 10.30 -10.97
N VAL A 234 17.47 9.65 -11.30
CA VAL A 234 18.79 10.10 -10.82
C VAL A 234 19.03 11.51 -11.33
N PRO A 235 19.44 12.46 -10.48
CA PRO A 235 19.56 13.84 -10.89
C PRO A 235 20.78 13.97 -11.80
N ALA A 236 20.55 14.34 -13.06
CA ALA A 236 21.63 14.64 -14.00
C ALA A 236 21.69 16.15 -14.21
N ALA A 237 22.88 16.73 -14.08
CA ALA A 237 23.06 18.16 -14.33
C ALA A 237 22.72 18.51 -15.79
N HIS A 238 22.08 19.66 -15.99
CA HIS A 238 21.76 20.16 -17.32
C HIS A 238 23.03 20.25 -18.20
N PRO A 239 23.00 19.85 -19.49
CA PRO A 239 24.18 19.80 -20.36
C PRO A 239 24.95 21.12 -20.46
N LEU A 240 24.24 22.26 -20.51
CA LEU A 240 24.87 23.58 -20.53
C LEU A 240 25.63 23.93 -19.24
N LEU A 241 25.14 23.49 -18.07
CA LEU A 241 25.86 23.67 -16.80
C LEU A 241 27.13 22.81 -16.78
N LYS A 242 27.04 21.56 -17.27
CA LYS A 242 28.21 20.68 -17.43
C LYS A 242 29.24 21.31 -18.35
N ARG A 243 28.81 21.91 -19.47
CA ARG A 243 29.70 22.59 -20.41
C ARG A 243 30.38 23.80 -19.78
N GLU A 244 29.61 24.65 -19.09
CA GLU A 244 30.15 25.84 -18.43
C GLU A 244 31.15 25.49 -17.32
N ALA A 245 30.88 24.42 -16.56
CA ALA A 245 31.82 23.88 -15.58
C ALA A 245 33.09 23.33 -16.23
N PHE A 246 32.95 22.60 -17.34
CA PHE A 246 34.08 22.08 -18.11
C PHE A 246 34.99 23.19 -18.64
N ASP A 247 34.41 24.30 -19.11
CA ASP A 247 35.18 25.48 -19.55
C ASP A 247 35.96 26.15 -18.40
N LYS A 248 35.66 25.80 -17.15
CA LYS A 248 36.40 26.20 -15.93
C LYS A 248 37.35 25.12 -15.40
N GLY A 249 37.52 24.01 -16.13
CA GLY A 249 38.41 22.91 -15.77
C GLY A 249 37.76 21.80 -14.94
N VAL A 250 36.44 21.86 -14.72
CA VAL A 250 35.70 20.81 -13.99
C VAL A 250 35.33 19.69 -14.96
N GLY A 251 35.97 18.52 -14.81
CA GLY A 251 35.69 17.34 -15.62
C GLY A 251 34.34 16.71 -15.31
N GLU A 252 33.88 16.79 -14.06
CA GLU A 252 32.65 16.15 -13.61
C GLU A 252 31.80 17.06 -12.72
N LEU A 253 30.51 17.20 -13.07
CA LEU A 253 29.52 17.95 -12.28
C LEU A 253 28.40 17.00 -11.85
N VAL A 254 28.25 16.83 -10.55
CA VAL A 254 27.24 15.98 -9.91
C VAL A 254 26.27 16.85 -9.13
N LEU A 255 24.97 16.65 -9.35
CA LEU A 255 23.91 17.22 -8.52
C LEU A 255 23.32 16.11 -7.67
N LEU A 256 23.33 16.29 -6.36
CA LEU A 256 22.83 15.32 -5.40
C LEU A 256 21.77 16.00 -4.53
N ASP A 257 20.63 15.34 -4.36
CA ASP A 257 19.62 15.80 -3.43
C ASP A 257 19.67 15.02 -2.11
N PRO A 258 18.93 15.44 -1.07
CA PRO A 258 18.94 14.75 0.22
C PRO A 258 18.63 13.25 0.09
N MET A 259 17.67 12.85 -0.76
CA MET A 259 17.31 11.45 -0.96
C MET A 259 18.50 10.65 -1.50
N TYR A 260 19.14 11.10 -2.58
CA TYR A 260 20.31 10.41 -3.13
C TYR A 260 21.53 10.46 -2.21
N CYS A 261 21.67 11.53 -1.41
CA CYS A 261 22.63 11.58 -0.31
C CYS A 261 22.36 10.48 0.72
N GLY A 262 21.10 10.30 1.11
CA GLY A 262 20.65 9.24 2.00
C GLY A 262 20.99 7.85 1.46
N VAL A 263 20.75 7.59 0.17
CA VAL A 263 21.13 6.31 -0.47
C VAL A 263 22.63 6.06 -0.37
N LEU A 264 23.46 7.06 -0.72
CA LEU A 264 24.92 6.91 -0.67
C LEU A 264 25.41 6.66 0.76
N LEU A 265 24.86 7.39 1.73
CA LEU A 265 25.25 7.25 3.13
C LEU A 265 24.77 5.93 3.75
N GLU A 266 23.59 5.43 3.36
CA GLU A 266 23.13 4.09 3.74
C GLU A 266 24.10 3.01 3.24
N THR A 267 24.56 3.14 1.99
CA THR A 267 25.55 2.19 1.43
C THR A 267 26.92 2.29 2.08
N ALA A 268 27.25 3.42 2.71
CA ALA A 268 28.52 3.64 3.40
C ALA A 268 28.56 3.00 4.81
N GLY A 269 27.43 2.48 5.33
CA GLY A 269 27.36 1.67 6.54
C GLY A 269 26.49 2.25 7.66
N GLN A 270 26.44 1.53 8.79
CA GLN A 270 25.50 1.79 9.90
C GLN A 270 25.64 3.17 10.56
N ASN A 271 26.79 3.83 10.43
CA ASN A 271 27.07 5.12 11.06
C ASN A 271 26.17 6.26 10.56
N TYR A 272 25.48 6.08 9.43
CA TYR A 272 24.64 7.11 8.81
C TYR A 272 23.17 6.71 8.64
N LYS A 273 22.75 5.61 9.28
CA LYS A 273 21.40 5.06 9.14
C LYS A 273 20.28 6.04 9.50
N ILE A 274 20.49 6.89 10.52
CA ILE A 274 19.47 7.84 10.98
C ILE A 274 19.30 8.95 9.94
N PHE A 275 20.40 9.45 9.38
CA PHE A 275 20.36 10.41 8.29
C PHE A 275 19.69 9.81 7.05
N ALA A 276 20.11 8.61 6.65
CA ALA A 276 19.55 7.93 5.50
C ALA A 276 18.04 7.72 5.67
N THR A 277 17.59 7.22 6.83
CA THR A 277 16.17 7.05 7.13
C THR A 277 15.40 8.37 6.97
N ALA A 278 15.86 9.46 7.58
CA ALA A 278 15.20 10.76 7.49
C ALA A 278 15.19 11.37 6.08
N ALA A 279 16.16 11.01 5.23
CA ALA A 279 16.26 11.49 3.86
C ALA A 279 15.45 10.66 2.86
N LEU A 280 15.27 9.37 3.13
CA LEU A 280 14.58 8.41 2.26
C LEU A 280 13.09 8.29 2.61
N ASP A 281 12.76 8.27 3.90
CA ASP A 281 11.41 8.04 4.39
C ASP A 281 10.58 9.34 4.40
N THR A 282 9.88 9.59 3.29
CA THR A 282 9.10 10.81 3.07
C THR A 282 7.59 10.55 3.05
N GLN A 283 7.17 9.30 3.20
CA GLN A 283 5.79 8.91 3.13
C GLN A 283 5.38 8.29 4.46
N LEU A 284 4.16 8.60 4.92
CA LEU A 284 3.58 7.84 6.01
C LEU A 284 3.61 6.36 5.59
N PRO A 285 4.12 5.44 6.42
CA PRO A 285 4.09 4.02 6.11
C PRO A 285 2.68 3.66 5.67
N LYS A 286 2.55 3.02 4.51
CA LYS A 286 1.27 2.44 4.12
C LYS A 286 0.85 1.55 5.28
N LEU A 287 -0.43 1.61 5.66
CA LEU A 287 -0.99 0.58 6.53
C LEU A 287 -0.53 -0.77 5.95
N PRO A 288 0.00 -1.68 6.79
CA PRO A 288 0.41 -2.99 6.30
C PRO A 288 -0.72 -3.52 5.42
N GLY A 289 -0.40 -4.07 4.25
CA GLY A 289 -1.41 -4.46 3.24
C GLY A 289 -2.48 -5.44 3.77
N LYS A 290 -2.27 -5.95 4.98
CA LYS A 290 -3.28 -6.59 5.79
C LYS A 290 -4.25 -5.60 6.45
N PRO A 291 -5.55 -5.85 6.36
CA PRO A 291 -6.55 -5.08 7.10
C PRO A 291 -6.48 -5.32 8.63
N THR A 292 -5.38 -5.73 9.25
CA THR A 292 -5.29 -6.03 10.70
C THR A 292 -5.71 -4.86 11.58
N ALA A 293 -5.25 -3.63 11.29
CA ALA A 293 -5.70 -2.45 12.03
C ALA A 293 -7.18 -2.13 11.75
N ALA A 294 -7.60 -2.26 10.49
CA ALA A 294 -8.98 -2.06 10.06
C ALA A 294 -9.93 -3.09 10.71
N ARG A 295 -9.49 -4.34 10.86
CA ARG A 295 -10.14 -5.46 11.54
C ARG A 295 -10.17 -5.27 13.05
N SER A 296 -9.11 -4.72 13.66
CA SER A 296 -9.16 -4.37 15.08
C SER A 296 -10.19 -3.26 15.34
N TRP A 297 -10.33 -2.31 14.41
CA TRP A 297 -11.39 -1.30 14.46
C TRP A 297 -12.78 -1.91 14.24
N VAL A 298 -12.95 -2.78 13.25
CA VAL A 298 -14.20 -3.53 13.02
C VAL A 298 -14.61 -4.36 14.25
N SER A 299 -13.65 -5.03 14.89
CA SER A 299 -13.86 -5.76 16.15
C SER A 299 -14.25 -4.82 17.30
N ARG A 300 -13.57 -3.67 17.46
CA ARG A 300 -13.90 -2.66 18.47
C ARG A 300 -15.27 -2.02 18.27
N PHE A 301 -15.68 -1.82 17.02
CA PHE A 301 -16.98 -1.30 16.69
C PHE A 301 -18.05 -2.39 16.58
N GLY A 302 -17.74 -3.69 16.66
CA GLY A 302 -18.75 -4.73 16.44
C GLY A 302 -19.38 -4.68 15.04
N ALA A 303 -18.69 -4.06 14.08
CA ALA A 303 -19.12 -4.01 12.69
C ALA A 303 -18.85 -5.37 12.02
N ALA A 304 -19.67 -5.79 11.06
CA ALA A 304 -19.37 -6.98 10.27
C ALA A 304 -18.10 -6.75 9.43
N VAL A 305 -17.15 -7.68 9.47
CA VAL A 305 -15.88 -7.68 8.70
C VAL A 305 -16.14 -7.57 7.18
N SER A 306 -17.37 -7.82 6.73
CA SER A 306 -17.84 -7.64 5.35
C SER A 306 -17.70 -6.21 4.80
N LEU A 307 -17.64 -5.17 5.64
CA LEU A 307 -17.50 -3.77 5.20
C LEU A 307 -16.11 -3.39 4.67
N LEU A 308 -15.06 -4.17 4.97
CA LEU A 308 -13.66 -3.81 4.66
C LEU A 308 -12.98 -4.69 3.61
N GLY A 309 -13.74 -5.55 2.93
CA GLY A 309 -13.38 -6.09 1.61
C GLY A 309 -11.95 -6.65 1.43
N GLY A 310 -11.31 -7.23 2.45
CA GLY A 310 -9.88 -7.57 2.35
C GLY A 310 -9.42 -8.76 3.20
N ASN A 311 -8.80 -9.72 2.51
CA ASN A 311 -8.11 -10.91 2.98
C ASN A 311 -6.86 -10.57 3.82
N ALA A 312 -6.50 -11.39 4.81
CA ALA A 312 -5.30 -11.20 5.61
C ALA A 312 -4.49 -12.49 5.70
N ALA A 313 -3.32 -12.49 5.06
CA ALA A 313 -2.22 -13.43 5.30
C ALA A 313 -0.91 -12.63 5.34
N GLU A 314 0.02 -13.05 6.22
CA GLU A 314 1.40 -12.51 6.50
C GLU A 314 1.64 -11.43 7.58
N THR A 315 1.91 -11.88 8.81
CA THR A 315 2.65 -11.08 9.79
C THR A 315 3.80 -11.95 10.24
N ASP A 316 4.99 -11.46 9.93
CA ASP A 316 6.29 -11.95 10.37
C ASP A 316 6.38 -11.94 11.90
N THR A 317 7.00 -13.00 12.37
CA THR A 317 7.53 -13.22 13.72
C THR A 317 8.78 -12.38 13.93
N ASP A 318 8.82 -11.58 15.00
CA ASP A 318 9.97 -11.48 15.92
C ASP A 318 9.76 -10.31 16.91
N ALA A 319 9.03 -10.59 17.98
CA ALA A 319 9.16 -9.89 19.25
C ALA A 319 8.71 -10.87 20.34
N GLN A 320 9.69 -11.47 21.02
CA GLN A 320 9.47 -12.20 22.26
C GLN A 320 9.08 -11.18 23.33
N ASP A 321 7.81 -11.19 23.74
CA ASP A 321 7.38 -10.67 25.03
C ASP A 321 6.53 -11.75 25.71
N GLU A 322 7.01 -12.15 26.88
CA GLU A 322 6.40 -13.10 27.79
C GLU A 322 5.04 -12.56 28.26
N ASN A 323 3.96 -13.06 27.69
CA ASN A 323 2.66 -13.07 28.37
C ASN A 323 2.05 -14.46 28.21
N ASP A 324 2.12 -15.17 29.33
CA ASP A 324 1.58 -16.49 29.61
C ASP A 324 0.04 -16.41 29.60
N GLU A 325 -0.57 -16.38 28.43
CA GLU A 325 -2.00 -16.67 28.28
C GLU A 325 -2.18 -18.19 28.27
N LEU A 326 -3.00 -18.67 29.21
CA LEU A 326 -3.42 -20.07 29.35
C LEU A 326 -3.81 -20.67 28.00
N ILE A 327 -2.90 -21.41 27.37
CA ILE A 327 -3.19 -22.26 26.24
C ILE A 327 -4.02 -23.42 26.78
N VAL A 328 -5.32 -23.38 26.56
CA VAL A 328 -6.21 -24.53 26.78
C VAL A 328 -5.70 -25.68 25.90
N GLU A 329 -5.11 -26.71 26.51
CA GLU A 329 -4.64 -27.91 25.80
C GLU A 329 -5.83 -28.57 25.09
N GLY A 330 -5.94 -28.36 23.78
CA GLY A 330 -7.00 -28.94 22.97
C GLY A 330 -6.77 -30.42 22.67
N LYS A 331 -7.85 -31.14 22.34
CA LYS A 331 -7.77 -32.53 21.87
C LYS A 331 -6.85 -32.62 20.64
N PRO A 332 -5.90 -33.57 20.57
CA PRO A 332 -5.04 -33.71 19.40
C PRO A 332 -5.85 -34.16 18.18
N LEU A 333 -5.46 -33.69 17.00
CA LEU A 333 -5.99 -34.17 15.74
C LEU A 333 -5.52 -35.61 15.47
N ASP A 334 -6.43 -36.47 15.01
CA ASP A 334 -6.10 -37.75 14.37
C ASP A 334 -6.32 -37.61 12.85
N PRO A 335 -5.26 -37.43 12.04
CA PRO A 335 -5.39 -37.26 10.59
C PRO A 335 -6.05 -38.46 9.90
N THR A 336 -6.00 -39.66 10.51
CA THR A 336 -6.62 -40.87 9.93
C THR A 336 -8.15 -40.84 9.96
N ALA A 337 -8.74 -39.92 10.72
CA ALA A 337 -10.19 -39.69 10.76
C ALA A 337 -10.71 -38.89 9.54
N LEU A 338 -9.82 -38.24 8.78
CA LEU A 338 -10.16 -37.42 7.60
C LEU A 338 -10.37 -38.31 6.36
N LEU A 339 -11.34 -39.22 6.44
CA LEU A 339 -11.69 -40.18 5.39
C LEU A 339 -12.76 -39.62 4.46
N LEU A 340 -12.70 -39.95 3.18
CA LEU A 340 -13.72 -39.53 2.20
C LEU A 340 -15.13 -39.99 2.59
N ASP A 341 -15.26 -41.19 3.17
CA ASP A 341 -16.55 -41.73 3.65
C ASP A 341 -17.16 -40.90 4.79
N SER A 342 -16.35 -40.15 5.55
CA SER A 342 -16.83 -39.23 6.59
C SER A 342 -17.62 -38.05 6.00
N LEU A 343 -17.53 -37.80 4.69
CA LEU A 343 -18.34 -36.80 3.98
C LEU A 343 -19.76 -37.29 3.64
N LYS A 344 -20.09 -38.58 3.81
CA LYS A 344 -21.43 -39.12 3.53
C LYS A 344 -22.43 -38.71 4.61
N PRO A 345 -23.72 -38.46 4.28
CA PRO A 345 -24.72 -38.15 5.31
C PRO A 345 -24.98 -39.32 6.26
N SER A 346 -24.64 -40.53 5.84
CA SER A 346 -24.73 -41.76 6.62
C SER A 346 -23.57 -41.99 7.57
N ALA A 347 -22.56 -41.10 7.62
CA ALA A 347 -21.46 -41.23 8.56
C ALA A 347 -21.98 -41.23 10.00
N GLU A 348 -21.47 -42.13 10.83
CA GLU A 348 -21.93 -42.25 12.21
C GLU A 348 -21.56 -41.00 13.01
N ILE A 349 -22.58 -40.33 13.54
CA ILE A 349 -22.47 -39.18 14.44
C ILE A 349 -23.34 -39.41 15.68
N SER A 350 -23.00 -38.79 16.79
CA SER A 350 -23.74 -38.87 18.03
C SER A 350 -25.16 -38.36 17.87
N LYS A 351 -26.07 -38.92 18.67
CA LYS A 351 -27.48 -38.52 18.69
C LYS A 351 -27.63 -37.01 18.99
N LYS A 352 -26.76 -36.43 19.82
CA LYS A 352 -26.76 -35.00 20.17
C LYS A 352 -26.45 -34.15 18.93
N ALA A 353 -25.34 -34.45 18.23
CA ALA A 353 -24.97 -33.74 17.01
C ALA A 353 -26.03 -33.92 15.89
N ALA A 354 -26.51 -35.15 15.69
CA ALA A 354 -27.56 -35.44 14.70
C ALA A 354 -28.84 -34.63 14.95
N THR A 355 -29.28 -34.53 16.21
CA THR A 355 -30.48 -33.76 16.58
C THR A 355 -30.27 -32.27 16.32
N LEU A 356 -29.10 -31.73 16.64
CA LEU A 356 -28.77 -30.32 16.38
C LEU A 356 -28.73 -30.03 14.88
N LEU A 357 -28.05 -30.86 14.08
CA LEU A 357 -27.97 -30.70 12.63
C LEU A 357 -29.35 -30.82 11.96
N MET A 358 -30.19 -31.77 12.39
CA MET A 358 -31.56 -31.90 11.89
C MET A 358 -32.43 -30.71 12.31
N SER A 359 -32.26 -30.20 13.53
CA SER A 359 -32.93 -28.97 13.98
C SER A 359 -32.48 -27.78 13.13
N PHE A 360 -31.19 -27.65 12.86
CA PHE A 360 -30.63 -26.59 12.02
C PHE A 360 -31.17 -26.66 10.58
N LEU A 361 -31.21 -27.84 9.96
CA LEU A 361 -31.73 -28.03 8.61
C LEU A 361 -33.21 -27.67 8.48
N ASN A 362 -34.03 -27.95 9.50
CA ASN A 362 -35.48 -27.72 9.46
C ASN A 362 -35.90 -26.37 10.07
N ALA A 363 -34.99 -25.66 10.74
CA ALA A 363 -35.24 -24.37 11.37
C ALA A 363 -35.50 -23.27 10.34
N ASN A 364 -36.20 -22.21 10.74
CA ASN A 364 -36.24 -20.94 9.99
C ASN A 364 -34.94 -20.14 10.19
N LEU A 365 -34.76 -19.03 9.45
CA LEU A 365 -33.52 -18.24 9.50
C LEU A 365 -33.16 -17.78 10.92
N ALA A 366 -34.12 -17.22 11.67
CA ALA A 366 -33.88 -16.72 13.02
C ALA A 366 -33.39 -17.84 13.96
N LYS A 367 -34.02 -19.02 13.90
CA LYS A 367 -33.61 -20.16 14.72
C LYS A 367 -32.27 -20.75 14.26
N ARG A 368 -31.93 -20.70 12.98
CA ARG A 368 -30.60 -21.07 12.48
C ARG A 368 -29.51 -20.14 13.01
N VAL A 369 -29.74 -18.83 13.00
CA VAL A 369 -28.83 -17.84 13.61
C VAL A 369 -28.63 -18.15 15.09
N GLU A 370 -29.72 -18.37 15.84
CA GLU A 370 -29.64 -18.72 17.26
C GLU A 370 -28.85 -20.01 17.52
N ILE A 371 -29.07 -21.05 16.70
CA ILE A 371 -28.32 -22.31 16.82
C ILE A 371 -26.83 -22.08 16.57
N LEU A 372 -26.47 -21.33 15.53
CA LEU A 372 -25.07 -21.11 15.16
C LEU A 372 -24.35 -20.14 16.09
N ASP A 373 -25.00 -19.09 16.57
CA ASP A 373 -24.43 -18.17 17.57
C ASP A 373 -24.28 -18.85 18.95
N GLY A 374 -25.10 -19.87 19.23
CA GLY A 374 -24.96 -20.71 20.41
C GLY A 374 -23.88 -21.80 20.30
N LEU A 375 -23.29 -22.01 19.12
CA LEU A 375 -22.17 -22.94 18.95
C LEU A 375 -20.86 -22.26 19.36
N ASP A 376 -20.35 -22.70 20.49
CA ASP A 376 -19.02 -22.34 20.96
C ASP A 376 -17.96 -23.26 20.33
N TRP A 377 -16.91 -22.67 19.76
CA TRP A 377 -15.80 -23.40 19.16
C TRP A 377 -15.07 -24.29 20.17
N GLU A 378 -15.04 -23.92 21.45
CA GLU A 378 -14.48 -24.75 22.51
C GLU A 378 -15.34 -25.99 22.77
N GLN A 379 -16.67 -25.84 22.78
CA GLN A 379 -17.59 -26.97 22.95
C GLN A 379 -17.53 -27.97 21.78
N LEU A 380 -17.15 -27.51 20.59
CA LEU A 380 -16.92 -28.41 19.45
C LEU A 380 -15.75 -29.37 19.69
N GLN A 381 -14.82 -29.08 20.61
CA GLN A 381 -13.76 -30.04 20.95
C GLN A 381 -14.30 -31.33 21.59
N GLU A 382 -15.47 -31.25 22.23
CA GLU A 382 -16.13 -32.41 22.85
C GLU A 382 -16.84 -33.31 21.82
N TRP A 383 -16.99 -32.86 20.57
CA TRP A 383 -17.69 -33.60 19.53
C TRP A 383 -16.79 -34.66 18.89
N GLU A 384 -17.41 -35.72 18.34
CA GLU A 384 -16.69 -36.65 17.48
C GLU A 384 -16.29 -36.01 16.13
N PRO A 385 -15.17 -36.43 15.51
CA PRO A 385 -14.69 -35.94 14.22
C PRO A 385 -15.79 -35.87 13.14
N ASN A 386 -16.54 -36.96 12.97
CA ASN A 386 -17.59 -37.07 11.96
C ASN A 386 -18.72 -36.03 12.16
N ALA A 387 -19.01 -35.63 13.40
CA ALA A 387 -20.03 -34.61 13.65
C ALA A 387 -19.55 -33.22 13.25
N ILE A 388 -18.28 -32.90 13.47
CA ILE A 388 -17.67 -31.63 13.04
C ILE A 388 -17.55 -31.60 11.50
N ILE A 389 -17.14 -32.70 10.87
CA ILE A 389 -17.11 -32.87 9.42
C ILE A 389 -18.53 -32.69 8.83
N ALA A 390 -19.54 -33.36 9.42
CA ALA A 390 -20.93 -33.25 9.00
C ALA A 390 -21.44 -31.80 9.13
N LEU A 391 -21.09 -31.09 10.20
CA LEU A 391 -21.41 -29.68 10.40
C LEU A 391 -20.81 -28.80 9.30
N GLY A 392 -19.50 -28.89 9.06
CA GLY A 392 -18.81 -28.11 8.02
C GLY A 392 -19.42 -28.33 6.64
N ARG A 393 -19.68 -29.58 6.29
CA ARG A 393 -20.35 -29.97 5.04
C ARG A 393 -21.77 -29.41 4.96
N THR A 394 -22.58 -29.55 6.02
CA THR A 394 -23.97 -29.06 6.03
C THR A 394 -24.02 -27.54 5.87
N LEU A 395 -23.10 -26.82 6.50
CA LEU A 395 -23.03 -25.37 6.41
C LEU A 395 -22.65 -24.90 5.01
N ILE A 396 -21.66 -25.51 4.34
CA ILE A 396 -21.31 -25.09 2.98
C ILE A 396 -22.48 -25.32 2.00
N ARG A 397 -23.22 -26.42 2.13
CA ARG A 397 -24.41 -26.70 1.30
C ARG A 397 -25.47 -25.62 1.44
N ARG A 398 -25.74 -25.21 2.69
CA ARG A 398 -26.73 -24.17 2.99
C ARG A 398 -26.25 -22.81 2.53
N ALA A 399 -24.98 -22.51 2.71
CA ALA A 399 -24.38 -21.25 2.27
C ALA A 399 -24.42 -21.12 0.74
N GLU A 400 -24.18 -22.20 0.00
CA GLU A 400 -24.37 -22.24 -1.46
C GLU A 400 -25.83 -22.08 -1.90
N ALA A 401 -26.77 -22.54 -1.08
CA ALA A 401 -28.20 -22.28 -1.27
C ALA A 401 -28.63 -20.86 -0.86
N GLY A 402 -27.69 -19.99 -0.51
CA GLY A 402 -27.93 -18.59 -0.16
C GLY A 402 -28.39 -18.36 1.28
N ASP A 403 -28.19 -19.32 2.20
CA ASP A 403 -28.53 -19.15 3.62
C ASP A 403 -27.60 -18.15 4.33
N PRO A 404 -28.09 -16.97 4.76
CA PRO A 404 -27.22 -15.94 5.33
C PRO A 404 -26.53 -16.37 6.63
N ALA A 405 -27.19 -17.18 7.47
CA ALA A 405 -26.61 -17.66 8.73
C ALA A 405 -25.40 -18.56 8.49
N SER A 406 -25.50 -19.48 7.52
CA SER A 406 -24.38 -20.34 7.12
C SER A 406 -23.24 -19.57 6.46
N ILE A 407 -23.55 -18.56 5.63
CA ILE A 407 -22.55 -17.67 5.02
C ILE A 407 -21.77 -16.91 6.11
N ASP A 408 -22.48 -16.32 7.07
CA ASP A 408 -21.87 -15.58 8.18
C ASP A 408 -20.98 -16.48 9.04
N PHE A 409 -21.48 -17.68 9.40
CA PHE A 409 -20.71 -18.63 10.19
C PHE A 409 -19.44 -19.12 9.47
N LEU A 410 -19.51 -19.41 8.17
CA LEU A 410 -18.32 -19.80 7.40
C LEU A 410 -17.34 -18.64 7.22
N SER A 411 -17.82 -17.39 7.16
CA SER A 411 -16.95 -16.22 7.20
C SER A 411 -16.26 -16.08 8.55
N LYS A 412 -16.99 -16.25 9.66
CA LYS A 412 -16.43 -16.28 11.02
C LYS A 412 -15.39 -17.40 11.15
N PHE A 413 -15.68 -18.59 10.64
CA PHE A 413 -14.75 -19.71 10.60
C PHE A 413 -13.45 -19.34 9.87
N ARG A 414 -13.55 -18.77 8.66
CA ARG A 414 -12.36 -18.33 7.88
C ARG A 414 -11.48 -17.40 8.70
N ASP A 415 -12.09 -16.44 9.38
CA ASP A 415 -11.36 -15.42 10.13
C ASP A 415 -10.76 -15.97 11.44
N LEU A 416 -11.40 -16.96 12.07
CA LEU A 416 -10.96 -17.59 13.32
C LEU A 416 -10.06 -18.79 13.12
N ALA A 417 -10.05 -19.42 11.94
CA ALA A 417 -9.35 -20.68 11.69
C ALA A 417 -7.92 -20.72 12.28
N PRO A 418 -7.04 -19.73 12.10
CA PRO A 418 -5.70 -19.78 12.68
C PRO A 418 -5.65 -19.93 14.21
N ALA A 419 -6.64 -19.40 14.92
CA ALA A 419 -6.73 -19.44 16.39
C ALA A 419 -7.55 -20.62 16.92
N LEU A 420 -8.28 -21.35 16.06
CA LEU A 420 -9.08 -22.48 16.50
C LEU A 420 -8.20 -23.68 16.88
N PRO A 421 -8.63 -24.50 17.86
CA PRO A 421 -7.99 -25.79 18.15
C PRO A 421 -7.86 -26.63 16.88
N GLU A 422 -6.68 -27.22 16.67
CA GLU A 422 -6.36 -27.98 15.45
C GLU A 422 -7.42 -29.05 15.14
N PHE A 423 -7.86 -29.80 16.16
CA PHE A 423 -8.92 -30.80 16.04
C PHE A 423 -10.23 -30.26 15.46
N VAL A 424 -10.71 -29.11 15.93
CA VAL A 424 -11.97 -28.51 15.45
C VAL A 424 -11.78 -27.98 14.04
N ARG A 425 -10.71 -27.22 13.83
CA ARG A 425 -10.38 -26.58 12.57
C ARG A 425 -10.27 -27.56 11.41
N GLU A 426 -9.45 -28.59 11.57
CA GLU A 426 -9.13 -29.53 10.49
C GLU A 426 -10.34 -30.40 10.13
N ASN A 427 -11.07 -30.92 11.12
CA ASN A 427 -12.30 -31.68 10.86
C ASN A 427 -13.39 -30.82 10.24
N PHE A 428 -13.60 -29.60 10.72
CA PHE A 428 -14.61 -28.70 10.16
C PHE A 428 -14.27 -28.31 8.73
N TYR A 429 -13.01 -27.93 8.49
CA TYR A 429 -12.55 -27.52 7.19
C TYR A 429 -12.56 -28.67 6.18
N PHE A 430 -12.19 -29.89 6.58
CA PHE A 430 -12.31 -31.08 5.74
C PHE A 430 -13.77 -31.30 5.29
N GLY A 431 -14.72 -31.17 6.21
CA GLY A 431 -16.15 -31.24 5.88
C GLY A 431 -16.62 -30.15 4.92
N ALA A 432 -16.25 -28.89 5.20
CA ALA A 432 -16.64 -27.75 4.38
C ALA A 432 -16.00 -27.76 2.99
N LEU A 433 -14.69 -28.03 2.90
CA LEU A 433 -13.96 -28.12 1.64
C LEU A 433 -14.37 -29.38 0.86
N GLY A 434 -14.54 -30.52 1.53
CA GLY A 434 -15.05 -31.74 0.91
C GLY A 434 -16.45 -31.56 0.31
N GLY A 435 -17.34 -30.87 1.03
CA GLY A 435 -18.68 -30.52 0.54
C GLY A 435 -18.67 -29.61 -0.70
N LEU A 436 -17.60 -28.85 -0.94
CA LEU A 436 -17.41 -28.07 -2.16
C LEU A 436 -17.13 -28.97 -3.38
N TYR A 437 -16.39 -30.08 -3.19
CA TYR A 437 -15.97 -30.97 -4.28
C TYR A 437 -16.92 -32.15 -4.52
N TYR A 438 -17.53 -32.69 -3.48
CA TYR A 438 -18.30 -33.94 -3.55
C TYR A 438 -19.79 -33.73 -3.28
N THR A 439 -20.66 -34.51 -3.94
CA THR A 439 -22.08 -34.67 -3.58
C THR A 439 -22.21 -35.53 -2.32
N ASP A 440 -23.44 -35.73 -1.84
CA ASP A 440 -23.70 -36.55 -0.66
C ASP A 440 -23.45 -38.05 -0.93
N GLU A 441 -23.44 -38.44 -2.21
CA GLU A 441 -23.08 -39.77 -2.72
C GLU A 441 -21.58 -39.90 -3.07
N LEU A 442 -20.78 -38.88 -2.75
CA LEU A 442 -19.35 -38.77 -3.11
C LEU A 442 -19.07 -38.72 -4.62
N ALA A 443 -20.03 -38.30 -5.43
CA ALA A 443 -19.76 -37.95 -6.83
C ALA A 443 -19.10 -36.56 -6.90
N LEU A 444 -18.23 -36.32 -7.88
CA LEU A 444 -17.71 -34.97 -8.10
C LEU A 444 -18.83 -34.00 -8.48
N ARG A 445 -18.78 -32.81 -7.90
CA ARG A 445 -19.71 -31.73 -8.21
C ARG A 445 -19.22 -30.91 -9.38
N PRO A 446 -20.14 -30.43 -10.25
CA PRO A 446 -19.80 -29.43 -11.24
C PRO A 446 -19.41 -28.09 -10.57
N PRO A 447 -18.58 -27.26 -11.26
CA PRO A 447 -18.34 -25.85 -10.93
C PRO A 447 -19.59 -25.10 -10.45
N SER A 448 -19.47 -24.28 -9.41
CA SER A 448 -20.58 -23.48 -8.85
C SER A 448 -20.17 -22.03 -8.63
N ASN A 449 -21.10 -21.09 -8.79
CA ASN A 449 -20.85 -19.66 -8.51
C ASN A 449 -20.93 -19.32 -7.00
N SER A 450 -20.39 -20.18 -6.15
CA SER A 450 -20.46 -19.97 -4.71
C SER A 450 -19.46 -18.91 -4.28
N SER A 451 -19.93 -17.77 -3.78
CA SER A 451 -19.04 -16.76 -3.17
C SER A 451 -18.31 -17.30 -1.94
N VAL A 452 -18.94 -18.24 -1.23
CA VAL A 452 -18.40 -18.89 -0.04
C VAL A 452 -17.28 -19.86 -0.39
N ALA A 453 -17.30 -20.43 -1.59
CA ALA A 453 -16.22 -21.29 -2.07
C ALA A 453 -14.88 -20.56 -2.07
N LEU A 454 -14.81 -19.31 -2.55
CA LEU A 454 -13.57 -18.54 -2.49
C LEU A 454 -13.09 -18.31 -1.07
N ALA A 455 -14.00 -17.96 -0.16
CA ALA A 455 -13.64 -17.73 1.24
C ALA A 455 -13.02 -18.97 1.89
N LEU A 456 -13.50 -20.17 1.54
CA LEU A 456 -12.91 -21.43 1.97
C LEU A 456 -11.61 -21.74 1.24
N LEU A 457 -11.53 -21.50 -0.06
CA LEU A 457 -10.32 -21.73 -0.86
C LEU A 457 -9.18 -20.80 -0.46
N ASP A 458 -9.47 -19.62 0.09
CA ASP A 458 -8.46 -18.72 0.65
C ASP A 458 -7.70 -19.36 1.84
N LEU A 459 -8.28 -20.38 2.48
CA LEU A 459 -7.64 -21.10 3.58
C LEU A 459 -6.69 -22.21 3.12
N VAL A 460 -6.76 -22.71 1.87
CA VAL A 460 -6.00 -23.92 1.46
C VAL A 460 -4.49 -23.76 1.54
N THR A 461 -4.00 -22.51 1.58
CA THR A 461 -2.58 -22.16 1.68
C THR A 461 -2.10 -21.96 3.11
N LEU A 462 -3.01 -21.98 4.09
CA LEU A 462 -2.67 -21.81 5.49
C LEU A 462 -2.00 -23.09 6.02
N PRO A 463 -0.84 -22.99 6.71
CA PRO A 463 -0.19 -24.12 7.38
C PRO A 463 -1.12 -24.86 8.35
N GLU A 464 -2.08 -24.15 8.92
CA GLU A 464 -2.97 -24.61 9.98
C GLU A 464 -4.03 -25.63 9.51
N VAL A 465 -4.29 -25.74 8.21
CA VAL A 465 -5.31 -26.64 7.63
C VAL A 465 -4.71 -27.70 6.69
N GLN A 466 -3.40 -27.95 6.80
CA GLN A 466 -2.68 -28.79 5.84
C GLN A 466 -3.11 -30.26 5.88
N HIS A 467 -3.59 -30.78 7.01
CA HIS A 467 -4.03 -32.18 7.06
C HIS A 467 -5.31 -32.39 6.25
N ALA A 468 -6.31 -31.53 6.43
CA ALA A 468 -7.55 -31.57 5.65
C ALA A 468 -7.30 -31.35 4.16
N VAL A 469 -6.44 -30.37 3.83
CA VAL A 469 -6.08 -30.05 2.44
C VAL A 469 -5.34 -31.21 1.78
N SER A 470 -4.40 -31.85 2.47
CA SER A 470 -3.63 -32.98 1.94
C SER A 470 -4.50 -34.22 1.77
N ALA A 471 -5.29 -34.58 2.78
CA ALA A 471 -6.20 -35.72 2.72
C ALA A 471 -7.20 -35.58 1.56
N LEU A 472 -7.83 -34.42 1.42
CA LEU A 472 -8.76 -34.17 0.31
C LEU A 472 -8.03 -34.16 -1.05
N GLY A 473 -6.82 -33.61 -1.09
CA GLY A 473 -5.95 -33.61 -2.27
C GLY A 473 -5.62 -35.02 -2.78
N GLU A 474 -5.37 -35.96 -1.88
CA GLU A 474 -5.13 -37.37 -2.22
C GLU A 474 -6.37 -38.03 -2.84
N PHE A 475 -7.56 -37.77 -2.29
CA PHE A 475 -8.81 -38.30 -2.87
C PHE A 475 -9.11 -37.72 -4.25
N LEU A 476 -8.70 -36.47 -4.52
CA LEU A 476 -8.86 -35.80 -5.80
C LEU A 476 -7.70 -36.06 -6.77
N ALA A 477 -6.76 -36.96 -6.46
CA ALA A 477 -5.52 -37.11 -7.23
C ALA A 477 -5.73 -37.60 -8.67
N ASN A 478 -6.81 -38.36 -8.92
CA ASN A 478 -7.14 -38.90 -10.25
C ASN A 478 -8.09 -38.00 -11.05
N GLU A 479 -8.53 -36.89 -10.46
CA GLU A 479 -9.51 -36.00 -11.06
C GLU A 479 -8.84 -34.90 -11.86
N THR A 480 -9.41 -34.56 -13.01
CA THR A 480 -8.91 -33.48 -13.88
C THR A 480 -9.36 -32.13 -13.35
N LEU A 481 -8.62 -31.60 -12.38
CA LEU A 481 -8.86 -30.29 -11.77
C LEU A 481 -7.80 -29.28 -12.18
N LEU A 482 -8.21 -28.03 -12.41
CA LEU A 482 -7.30 -26.91 -12.63
C LEU A 482 -6.45 -26.57 -11.39
N TYR A 483 -7.02 -26.77 -10.20
CA TYR A 483 -6.32 -26.71 -8.94
C TYR A 483 -6.76 -27.86 -8.05
N ARG A 484 -5.78 -28.58 -7.50
CA ARG A 484 -6.01 -29.65 -6.53
C ARG A 484 -5.60 -29.14 -5.15
N PRO A 485 -6.47 -29.21 -4.12
CA PRO A 485 -6.07 -28.99 -2.75
C PRO A 485 -4.80 -29.80 -2.42
N GLY A 486 -3.82 -29.18 -1.77
CA GLY A 486 -2.56 -29.85 -1.42
C GLY A 486 -1.50 -29.86 -2.52
N ALA A 487 -1.77 -29.30 -3.70
CA ALA A 487 -0.76 -29.11 -4.76
C ALA A 487 0.35 -28.07 -4.41
N GLY A 488 0.34 -27.55 -3.19
CA GLY A 488 1.29 -26.53 -2.70
C GLY A 488 0.86 -25.10 -3.00
N LYS A 489 1.82 -24.17 -2.82
CA LYS A 489 1.63 -22.72 -3.01
C LYS A 489 2.08 -22.24 -4.39
N THR A 490 2.06 -23.11 -5.39
CA THR A 490 2.47 -22.76 -6.75
C THR A 490 1.53 -21.68 -7.29
N PRO A 491 2.05 -20.52 -7.74
CA PRO A 491 1.21 -19.48 -8.32
C PRO A 491 0.48 -19.98 -9.57
N LEU A 492 -0.80 -19.62 -9.67
CA LEU A 492 -1.67 -19.86 -10.82
C LEU A 492 -1.60 -18.64 -11.73
N THR A 493 -0.83 -18.71 -12.81
CA THR A 493 -0.74 -17.61 -13.77
C THR A 493 -1.95 -17.61 -14.70
N VAL A 494 -2.83 -16.64 -14.47
CA VAL A 494 -4.01 -16.38 -15.29
C VAL A 494 -3.67 -15.33 -16.34
N GLU A 495 -3.74 -15.71 -17.61
CA GLU A 495 -3.54 -14.83 -18.75
C GLU A 495 -4.87 -14.23 -19.19
N VAL A 496 -5.03 -12.92 -19.01
CA VAL A 496 -6.15 -12.17 -19.55
C VAL A 496 -5.75 -11.63 -20.92
N VAL A 497 -6.48 -12.04 -21.95
CA VAL A 497 -6.25 -11.63 -23.33
C VAL A 497 -7.33 -10.62 -23.70
N ALA A 498 -6.93 -9.36 -23.84
CA ALA A 498 -7.79 -8.27 -24.31
C ALA A 498 -7.20 -7.63 -25.57
N LYS A 499 -8.05 -7.33 -26.56
CA LYS A 499 -7.64 -6.65 -27.80
C LYS A 499 -8.11 -5.20 -27.80
N PRO A 500 -7.36 -4.25 -28.37
CA PRO A 500 -7.88 -2.91 -28.60
C PRO A 500 -9.23 -2.97 -29.32
N SER A 501 -10.20 -2.19 -28.86
CA SER A 501 -11.51 -2.09 -29.52
C SER A 501 -11.34 -1.61 -30.96
N ALA A 502 -12.23 -2.04 -31.87
CA ALA A 502 -12.20 -1.68 -33.27
C ALA A 502 -12.22 -0.16 -33.54
N ASP A 503 -12.78 0.63 -32.62
CA ASP A 503 -12.82 2.09 -32.69
C ASP A 503 -11.57 2.79 -32.12
N ASN A 504 -10.64 2.05 -31.50
CA ASN A 504 -9.48 2.55 -30.73
C ASN A 504 -9.81 3.63 -29.69
N LYS A 505 -11.08 3.79 -29.32
CA LYS A 505 -11.57 4.79 -28.37
C LYS A 505 -12.18 4.14 -27.14
N SER A 506 -12.87 3.02 -27.33
CA SER A 506 -13.44 2.22 -26.25
C SER A 506 -12.35 1.41 -25.54
N LYS A 507 -12.71 0.87 -24.36
CA LYS A 507 -11.85 -0.06 -23.62
C LYS A 507 -11.54 -1.31 -24.47
N SER A 508 -10.45 -1.99 -24.16
CA SER A 508 -10.07 -3.23 -24.84
C SER A 508 -11.14 -4.30 -24.67
N ASP A 509 -11.50 -4.99 -25.75
CA ASP A 509 -12.47 -6.08 -25.76
C ASP A 509 -11.84 -7.35 -25.17
N LEU A 510 -12.48 -7.93 -24.15
CA LEU A 510 -12.09 -9.21 -23.56
C LEU A 510 -12.24 -10.33 -24.59
N GLN A 511 -11.18 -11.10 -24.81
CA GLN A 511 -11.14 -12.22 -25.74
C GLN A 511 -11.05 -13.56 -25.02
N ALA A 512 -10.22 -13.65 -23.98
CA ALA A 512 -10.05 -14.87 -23.21
C ALA A 512 -9.49 -14.58 -21.81
N ILE A 513 -9.72 -15.53 -20.91
CA ILE A 513 -9.04 -15.66 -19.62
C ILE A 513 -8.55 -17.09 -19.59
N LYS A 514 -7.24 -17.31 -19.48
CA LYS A 514 -6.62 -18.62 -19.60
C LYS A 514 -5.82 -18.99 -18.37
N LEU A 515 -5.77 -20.27 -18.04
CA LEU A 515 -4.85 -20.84 -17.05
C LEU A 515 -4.13 -22.01 -17.71
N SER A 516 -2.79 -21.95 -17.76
CA SER A 516 -1.97 -22.98 -18.42
C SER A 516 -2.41 -23.30 -19.87
N GLY A 517 -2.85 -22.27 -20.61
CA GLY A 517 -3.32 -22.39 -21.99
C GLY A 517 -4.78 -22.84 -22.14
N VAL A 518 -5.44 -23.29 -21.07
CA VAL A 518 -6.86 -23.67 -21.06
C VAL A 518 -7.73 -22.42 -20.92
N ASN A 519 -8.74 -22.26 -21.78
CA ASN A 519 -9.68 -21.13 -21.68
C ASN A 519 -10.66 -21.37 -20.53
N LEU A 520 -10.78 -20.39 -19.63
CA LEU A 520 -11.71 -20.43 -18.50
C LEU A 520 -13.03 -19.70 -18.79
N ILE A 521 -13.08 -19.00 -19.92
CA ILE A 521 -14.24 -18.28 -20.43
C ILE A 521 -14.39 -18.56 -21.92
N THR A 522 -15.61 -18.42 -22.42
CA THR A 522 -15.94 -18.38 -23.84
C THR A 522 -16.62 -17.05 -24.18
N THR A 523 -16.41 -16.55 -25.40
CA THR A 523 -17.05 -15.32 -25.89
C THR A 523 -18.46 -15.57 -26.46
N LEU A 524 -18.84 -16.84 -26.61
CA LEU A 524 -20.13 -17.31 -27.12
C LEU A 524 -20.68 -18.41 -26.18
N GLN A 525 -21.03 -18.03 -24.96
CA GLN A 525 -21.63 -18.94 -24.00
C GLN A 525 -23.12 -19.11 -24.32
N ASP A 526 -23.49 -20.29 -24.81
CA ASP A 526 -24.87 -20.61 -25.19
C ASP A 526 -25.76 -20.85 -23.96
N GLU A 527 -25.18 -21.30 -22.85
CA GLU A 527 -25.92 -21.55 -21.62
C GLU A 527 -26.13 -20.25 -20.82
N THR A 528 -27.36 -19.74 -20.86
CA THR A 528 -27.76 -18.50 -20.17
C THR A 528 -27.30 -18.42 -18.70
N PRO A 529 -27.36 -19.48 -17.87
CA PRO A 529 -26.89 -19.42 -16.48
C PRO A 529 -25.38 -19.13 -16.32
N HIS A 530 -24.58 -19.42 -17.35
CA HIS A 530 -23.13 -19.24 -17.34
C HIS A 530 -22.67 -17.93 -18.02
N ARG A 531 -23.60 -17.16 -18.60
CA ARG A 531 -23.31 -15.83 -19.17
C ARG A 531 -23.01 -14.81 -18.08
N PHE A 532 -22.03 -13.94 -18.32
CA PHE A 532 -21.69 -12.90 -17.36
C PHE A 532 -22.81 -11.89 -17.13
N THR A 533 -23.60 -11.58 -18.15
CA THR A 533 -24.79 -10.71 -18.01
C THR A 533 -25.77 -11.26 -16.98
N GLN A 534 -26.07 -12.55 -17.06
CA GLN A 534 -26.97 -13.24 -16.12
C GLN A 534 -26.35 -13.34 -14.72
N ILE A 535 -25.07 -13.73 -14.63
CA ILE A 535 -24.40 -13.92 -13.34
C ILE A 535 -24.28 -12.61 -12.56
N LEU A 536 -24.03 -11.50 -13.25
CA LEU A 536 -23.77 -10.19 -12.63
C LEU A 536 -25.01 -9.29 -12.57
N GLY A 537 -26.17 -9.75 -13.08
CA GLY A 537 -27.39 -8.95 -13.16
C GLY A 537 -27.21 -7.68 -14.01
N LYS A 538 -26.44 -7.77 -15.09
CA LYS A 538 -26.14 -6.65 -16.00
C LYS A 538 -27.11 -6.63 -17.18
N PRO A 539 -27.36 -5.45 -17.80
CA PRO A 539 -28.26 -5.33 -18.94
C PRO A 539 -27.77 -6.15 -20.14
N ASP A 540 -28.69 -6.52 -21.02
CA ASP A 540 -28.40 -7.21 -22.28
C ASP A 540 -27.56 -6.28 -23.18
N GLY A 541 -26.28 -6.62 -23.33
CA GLY A 541 -25.33 -5.92 -24.19
C GLY A 541 -23.89 -5.96 -23.65
N PRO A 542 -22.91 -5.45 -24.43
CA PRO A 542 -21.53 -5.33 -23.95
C PRO A 542 -21.42 -4.34 -22.80
N PHE A 543 -20.62 -4.67 -21.78
CA PHE A 543 -20.44 -3.81 -20.60
C PHE A 543 -18.99 -3.79 -20.14
N ASP A 544 -18.58 -2.71 -19.47
CA ASP A 544 -17.23 -2.58 -18.92
C ASP A 544 -17.14 -3.19 -17.52
N MET A 545 -16.04 -3.89 -17.25
CA MET A 545 -15.77 -4.50 -15.95
C MET A 545 -14.27 -4.53 -15.63
N ASN A 546 -13.95 -4.45 -14.35
CA ASN A 546 -12.57 -4.58 -13.88
C ASN A 546 -12.08 -6.02 -14.07
N VAL A 547 -10.83 -6.18 -14.50
CA VAL A 547 -10.18 -7.48 -14.65
C VAL A 547 -10.21 -8.28 -13.35
N GLY A 548 -10.02 -7.63 -12.19
CA GLY A 548 -10.09 -8.28 -10.88
C GLY A 548 -11.43 -8.98 -10.63
N THR A 549 -12.56 -8.34 -10.96
CA THR A 549 -13.91 -8.91 -10.78
C THR A 549 -14.15 -10.13 -11.69
N LEU A 550 -13.63 -10.10 -12.91
CA LEU A 550 -13.68 -11.23 -13.84
C LEU A 550 -12.87 -12.42 -13.31
N VAL A 551 -11.66 -12.16 -12.83
CA VAL A 551 -10.80 -13.19 -12.23
C VAL A 551 -11.44 -13.80 -10.99
N ASP A 552 -12.07 -13.00 -10.13
CA ASP A 552 -12.81 -13.51 -8.96
C ASP A 552 -14.00 -14.38 -9.36
N LEU A 553 -14.66 -14.06 -10.48
CA LEU A 553 -15.78 -14.86 -10.96
C LEU A 553 -15.31 -16.20 -11.53
N VAL A 554 -14.26 -16.16 -12.35
CA VAL A 554 -13.60 -17.36 -12.88
C VAL A 554 -13.09 -18.24 -11.75
N ALA A 555 -12.45 -17.65 -10.74
CA ALA A 555 -11.92 -18.37 -9.59
C ALA A 555 -13.04 -19.04 -8.76
N ARG A 556 -14.20 -18.40 -8.61
CA ARG A 556 -15.38 -19.01 -7.96
C ARG A 556 -15.83 -20.29 -8.65
N TYR A 557 -16.11 -20.19 -9.94
CA TYR A 557 -16.61 -21.32 -10.72
C TYR A 557 -15.60 -22.47 -10.73
N HIS A 558 -14.34 -22.16 -11.06
CA HIS A 558 -13.28 -23.15 -11.22
C HIS A 558 -12.59 -23.57 -9.94
N ARG A 559 -13.10 -23.12 -8.78
CA ARG A 559 -12.58 -23.42 -7.43
C ARG A 559 -11.07 -23.13 -7.31
N LEU A 560 -10.63 -22.01 -7.86
CA LEU A 560 -9.24 -21.56 -7.81
C LEU A 560 -9.01 -20.70 -6.56
N PRO A 561 -7.96 -20.96 -5.76
CA PRO A 561 -7.63 -20.12 -4.60
C PRO A 561 -7.18 -18.73 -5.06
N ARG A 562 -7.90 -17.69 -4.67
CA ARG A 562 -7.70 -16.35 -5.21
C ARG A 562 -6.32 -15.78 -4.90
N GLN A 563 -5.78 -16.13 -3.74
CA GLN A 563 -4.45 -15.75 -3.25
C GLN A 563 -3.30 -16.37 -4.05
N LEU A 564 -3.54 -17.45 -4.79
CA LEU A 564 -2.53 -18.05 -5.68
C LEU A 564 -2.56 -17.47 -7.09
N ILE A 565 -3.59 -16.71 -7.46
CA ILE A 565 -3.74 -16.20 -8.82
C ILE A 565 -2.89 -14.95 -9.06
N SER A 566 -1.99 -15.05 -10.03
CA SER A 566 -1.26 -13.91 -10.60
C SER A 566 -1.80 -13.60 -12.00
N VAL A 567 -2.01 -12.32 -12.32
CA VAL A 567 -2.57 -11.88 -13.62
C VAL A 567 -1.52 -11.10 -14.41
N ASN A 568 -1.49 -11.27 -15.73
CA ASN A 568 -0.56 -10.58 -16.64
C ASN A 568 -0.92 -9.10 -16.92
N ILE A 569 -2.07 -8.64 -16.44
CA ILE A 569 -2.61 -7.29 -16.62
C ILE A 569 -3.03 -6.74 -15.25
N ASP A 570 -3.00 -5.41 -15.09
CA ASP A 570 -3.47 -4.72 -13.89
C ASP A 570 -4.94 -5.10 -13.58
N VAL A 571 -5.21 -5.48 -12.33
CA VAL A 571 -6.54 -5.90 -11.86
C VAL A 571 -7.56 -4.76 -11.86
N ASP A 572 -7.08 -3.51 -11.76
CA ASP A 572 -7.91 -2.30 -11.84
C ASP A 572 -8.17 -1.86 -13.28
N GLN A 573 -7.52 -2.49 -14.26
CA GLN A 573 -7.81 -2.23 -15.66
C GLN A 573 -9.25 -2.65 -16.00
N GLN A 574 -9.96 -1.77 -16.68
CA GLN A 574 -11.28 -2.06 -17.24
C GLN A 574 -11.16 -2.66 -18.62
N VAL A 575 -11.92 -3.73 -18.86
CA VAL A 575 -12.10 -4.37 -20.16
C VAL A 575 -13.57 -4.38 -20.53
N ARG A 576 -13.86 -4.32 -21.82
CA ARG A 576 -15.20 -4.44 -22.36
C ARG A 576 -15.53 -5.92 -22.53
N VAL A 577 -16.56 -6.38 -21.83
CA VAL A 577 -17.02 -7.77 -21.84
C VAL A 577 -18.08 -7.93 -22.94
N PRO A 578 -17.89 -8.87 -23.89
CA PRO A 578 -18.91 -9.17 -24.91
C PRO A 578 -20.24 -9.64 -24.28
N GLU A 579 -21.35 -9.34 -24.95
CA GLU A 579 -22.71 -9.68 -24.47
C GLU A 579 -22.89 -11.17 -24.15
N TYR A 580 -22.34 -12.04 -25.00
CA TYR A 580 -22.46 -13.50 -24.86
C TYR A 580 -21.25 -14.13 -24.17
N ALA A 581 -20.34 -13.33 -23.59
CA ALA A 581 -19.23 -13.91 -22.85
C ALA A 581 -19.72 -14.56 -21.55
N GLY A 582 -19.12 -15.70 -21.21
CA GLY A 582 -19.47 -16.46 -20.01
C GLY A 582 -18.37 -17.41 -19.57
N ILE A 583 -18.61 -18.11 -18.46
CA ILE A 583 -17.70 -19.12 -17.91
C ILE A 583 -17.69 -20.34 -18.82
N GLU A 584 -16.51 -20.87 -19.14
CA GLU A 584 -16.36 -22.19 -19.78
C GLU A 584 -16.39 -23.26 -18.69
N VAL A 585 -17.31 -24.22 -18.76
CA VAL A 585 -17.50 -25.26 -17.71
C VAL A 585 -16.97 -26.62 -18.17
N ASP A 586 -16.92 -26.85 -19.49
CA ASP A 586 -16.40 -28.07 -20.09
C ASP A 586 -14.91 -27.91 -20.38
N LEU A 587 -14.07 -28.29 -19.40
CA LEU A 587 -12.61 -28.18 -19.46
C LEU A 587 -11.89 -29.47 -19.86
#